data_AF-A0A914UGN4-F1
#
_entry.id   AF-A0A914UGN4-F1
#
_cell.length_a   1.000
_cell.length_b   1.000
_cell.length_c   1.000
_cell.angle_alpha   90.00
_cell.angle_beta   90.00
_cell.angle_gamma   90.00
#
_symmetry.space_group_name_H-M   'P 1'
#
loop_
_entity.id
_entity.type
_entity.pdbx_description
1 polymer ?
#
loop_
_entity_poly.entity_id
_entity_poly.type
_entity_poly.pdbx_seq_one_letter_code
_entity_poly.pdbx_strand_id
1 'polypeptide(L)'
;MMKSVLLLVFVLAVCQANLCSICTDVVEIAVEYAPQGEDALKQKLDEYCNDLGGFSGICKAFCDSELQNILKYLESGDVNPKDVCHDIRLC
;
A
#
# COMPACT_ATOMS: atom_id res chain seq x y z
N MET A 1 -7.29 17.30 -27.97
CA MET A 1 -6.25 17.46 -26.92
C MET A 1 -6.84 17.57 -25.51
N MET A 2 -7.94 18.31 -25.25
CA MET A 2 -8.59 18.36 -23.91
C MET A 2 -9.15 17.02 -23.39
N LYS A 3 -9.70 16.15 -24.25
CA LYS A 3 -10.25 14.84 -23.82
C LYS A 3 -9.19 13.90 -23.24
N SER A 4 -7.97 13.91 -23.78
CA SER A 4 -6.85 13.10 -23.29
C SER A 4 -6.32 13.59 -21.94
N VAL A 5 -6.30 14.91 -21.72
CA VAL A 5 -5.92 15.50 -20.43
C VAL A 5 -6.98 15.19 -19.36
N LEU A 6 -8.27 15.29 -19.70
CA LEU A 6 -9.35 14.94 -18.78
C LEU A 6 -9.29 13.44 -18.41
N LEU A 7 -9.11 12.55 -19.38
CA LEU A 7 -8.93 11.11 -19.15
C LEU A 7 -7.71 10.81 -18.27
N LEU A 8 -6.56 11.47 -18.48
CA LEU A 8 -5.38 11.30 -17.64
C LEU A 8 -5.61 11.80 -16.21
N VAL A 9 -6.27 12.94 -16.03
CA VAL A 9 -6.61 13.47 -14.69
C VAL A 9 -7.56 12.52 -13.94
N PHE A 10 -8.57 11.97 -14.63
CA PHE A 10 -9.48 10.97 -14.05
C PHE A 10 -8.77 9.64 -13.74
N VAL A 11 -7.88 9.17 -14.62
CA VAL A 11 -7.08 7.95 -14.39
C VAL A 11 -6.11 8.12 -13.22
N LEU A 12 -5.44 9.27 -13.10
CA LEU A 12 -4.54 9.57 -11.99
C LEU A 12 -5.30 9.65 -10.66
N ALA A 13 -6.47 10.30 -10.63
CA ALA A 13 -7.31 10.38 -9.43
C ALA A 13 -7.85 9.01 -8.97
N VAL A 14 -8.23 8.13 -9.92
CA VAL A 14 -8.67 6.76 -9.61
C VAL A 14 -7.50 5.88 -9.17
N CYS A 15 -6.32 6.01 -9.78
CA CYS A 15 -5.12 5.31 -9.32
C CYS A 15 -4.73 5.72 -7.91
N GLN A 16 -4.78 7.01 -7.57
CA GLN A 16 -4.38 7.50 -6.25
C GLN A 16 -5.32 7.02 -5.13
N ALA A 17 -6.64 6.98 -5.37
CA ALA A 17 -7.58 6.44 -4.39
C ALA A 17 -7.36 4.94 -4.11
N ASN A 18 -7.11 4.16 -5.16
CA ASN A 18 -6.83 2.72 -5.02
C ASN A 18 -5.46 2.46 -4.38
N LEU A 19 -4.44 3.27 -4.69
CA LEU A 19 -3.11 3.17 -4.08
C LEU A 19 -3.09 3.61 -2.61
N CYS A 20 -3.87 4.62 -2.24
CA CYS A 20 -4.05 5.02 -0.84
C CYS A 20 -4.66 3.87 -0.03
N SER A 21 -5.72 3.23 -0.53
CA SER A 21 -6.33 2.07 0.13
C SER A 21 -5.35 0.90 0.25
N ILE A 22 -4.64 0.57 -0.83
CA ILE A 22 -3.63 -0.50 -0.81
C ILE A 22 -2.54 -0.21 0.21
N CYS A 23 -2.06 1.03 0.26
CA CYS A 23 -1.07 1.43 1.24
C CYS A 23 -1.60 1.28 2.67
N THR A 24 -2.80 1.79 2.97
CA THR A 24 -3.34 1.73 4.33
C THR A 24 -3.57 0.30 4.78
N ASP A 25 -4.06 -0.56 3.89
CA ASP A 25 -4.30 -1.97 4.17
C ASP A 25 -2.96 -2.71 4.40
N VAL A 26 -1.93 -2.44 3.58
CA VAL A 26 -0.59 -3.01 3.77
C VAL A 26 0.03 -2.57 5.10
N VAL A 27 -0.13 -1.30 5.49
CA VAL A 27 0.36 -0.81 6.78
C VAL A 27 -0.39 -1.47 7.94
N GLU A 28 -1.71 -1.63 7.84
CA GLU A 28 -2.52 -2.32 8.85
C GLU A 28 -2.12 -3.80 8.99
N ILE A 29 -1.93 -4.50 7.87
CA ILE A 29 -1.40 -5.88 7.86
C ILE A 29 0.00 -5.92 8.49
N ALA A 30 0.86 -4.94 8.21
CA ALA A 30 2.18 -4.86 8.81
C ALA A 30 2.12 -4.65 10.33
N VAL A 31 1.21 -3.80 10.84
CA VAL A 31 0.98 -3.62 12.28
C VAL A 31 0.56 -4.94 12.94
N GLU A 32 -0.39 -5.66 12.34
CA GLU A 32 -0.96 -6.87 12.92
C GLU A 32 -0.03 -8.09 12.85
N TYR A 33 0.69 -8.26 11.73
CA TYR A 33 1.42 -9.49 11.44
C TYR A 33 2.94 -9.37 11.59
N ALA A 34 3.55 -8.17 11.57
CA ALA A 34 4.98 -8.05 11.83
C ALA A 34 5.42 -8.64 13.19
N PRO A 35 4.67 -8.48 14.30
CA PRO A 35 5.02 -9.10 15.58
C PRO A 35 4.94 -10.64 15.57
N GLN A 36 4.22 -11.22 14.60
CA GLN A 36 4.05 -12.67 14.44
C GLN A 36 5.19 -13.32 13.64
N GLY A 37 6.07 -12.50 13.06
CA GLY A 37 7.23 -12.94 12.28
C GLY A 37 7.11 -12.63 10.79
N GLU A 38 8.27 -12.57 10.13
CA GLU A 38 8.39 -12.16 8.72
C GLU A 38 7.61 -13.06 7.77
N ASP A 39 7.57 -14.38 8.02
CA ASP A 39 6.86 -15.33 7.17
C ASP A 39 5.33 -15.14 7.25
N ALA A 40 4.78 -14.88 8.44
CA ALA A 40 3.36 -14.62 8.62
C ALA A 40 2.93 -13.32 7.93
N LEU A 41 3.76 -12.27 8.05
CA LEU A 41 3.57 -11.00 7.36
C LEU A 41 3.59 -11.17 5.84
N LYS A 42 4.62 -11.83 5.30
CA LYS A 42 4.74 -12.07 3.85
C LYS A 42 3.54 -12.86 3.32
N GLN A 43 3.14 -13.92 4.01
CA GLN A 43 1.98 -14.70 3.61
C GLN A 43 0.72 -13.84 3.51
N LYS A 44 0.47 -12.98 4.50
CA LYS A 44 -0.72 -12.12 4.50
C LYS A 44 -0.71 -11.03 3.44
N LEU A 45 0.46 -10.43 3.19
CA LEU A 45 0.61 -9.47 2.11
C LEU A 45 0.43 -10.13 0.73
N ASP A 46 0.93 -11.36 0.55
CA ASP A 46 0.72 -12.13 -0.68
C ASP A 46 -0.76 -12.49 -0.88
N GLU A 47 -1.45 -12.95 0.15
CA GLU A 47 -2.91 -13.22 0.13
C GLU A 47 -3.68 -11.95 -0.26
N TYR A 48 -3.45 -10.84 0.45
CA TYR A 48 -4.07 -9.55 0.17
C TYR A 48 -3.81 -9.08 -1.27
N CYS A 49 -2.55 -9.08 -1.72
CA CYS A 49 -2.22 -8.64 -3.07
C CYS A 49 -2.82 -9.56 -4.15
N ASN A 50 -3.02 -10.85 -3.91
CA ASN A 50 -3.68 -11.73 -4.87
C ASN A 50 -5.18 -11.44 -4.99
N ASP A 51 -5.84 -11.06 -3.90
CA ASP A 51 -7.28 -10.76 -3.85
C ASP A 51 -7.65 -9.47 -4.60
N LEU A 52 -6.68 -8.58 -4.84
CA LEU A 52 -6.88 -7.33 -5.60
C LEU A 52 -7.04 -7.53 -7.12
N GLY A 53 -6.94 -8.76 -7.63
CA GLY A 53 -7.14 -9.08 -9.04
C GLY A 53 -6.21 -8.30 -9.97
N GLY A 54 -6.77 -7.42 -10.80
CA GLY A 54 -6.01 -6.63 -11.79
C GLY A 54 -4.92 -5.71 -11.20
N PHE A 55 -4.97 -5.42 -9.89
CA PHE A 55 -3.98 -4.62 -9.19
C PHE A 55 -2.90 -5.44 -8.47
N SER A 56 -2.95 -6.78 -8.56
CA SER A 56 -2.03 -7.67 -7.84
C SER A 56 -0.56 -7.38 -8.10
N GLY A 57 -0.18 -7.16 -9.38
CA GLY A 57 1.21 -6.84 -9.74
C GLY A 57 1.69 -5.50 -9.17
N ILE A 58 0.78 -4.52 -9.05
CA ILE A 58 1.10 -3.20 -8.48
C ILE A 58 1.26 -3.31 -6.96
N CYS A 59 0.39 -4.06 -6.30
CA CYS A 59 0.47 -4.32 -4.86
C CYS A 59 1.78 -5.03 -4.48
N LYS A 60 2.14 -6.09 -5.22
CA LYS A 60 3.40 -6.82 -4.97
C LYS A 60 4.62 -5.92 -5.17
N ALA A 61 4.66 -5.16 -6.25
CA ALA A 61 5.75 -4.22 -6.50
C ALA A 61 5.87 -3.16 -5.38
N PHE A 62 4.74 -2.68 -4.85
CA PHE A 62 4.73 -1.76 -3.72
C PHE A 62 5.25 -2.42 -2.43
N CYS A 63 4.78 -3.62 -2.09
CA CYS A 63 5.28 -4.36 -0.93
C CYS A 63 6.79 -4.59 -1.04
N ASP A 64 7.28 -5.00 -2.21
CA ASP A 64 8.72 -5.22 -2.43
C ASP A 64 9.55 -3.94 -2.24
N SER A 65 9.02 -2.76 -2.62
CA SER A 65 9.75 -1.50 -2.54
C SER A 65 9.63 -0.79 -1.18
N GLU A 66 8.47 -0.83 -0.55
CA GLU A 66 8.15 0.05 0.59
C GLU A 66 7.93 -0.69 1.92
N LEU A 67 7.76 -2.02 1.93
CA LEU A 67 7.48 -2.77 3.16
C LEU A 67 8.56 -2.56 4.23
N GLN A 68 9.83 -2.50 3.83
CA GLN A 68 10.94 -2.24 4.75
C GLN A 68 10.91 -0.83 5.36
N ASN A 69 10.40 0.16 4.63
CA ASN A 69 10.21 1.50 5.17
C ASN A 69 9.05 1.52 6.15
N ILE A 70 7.93 0.87 5.81
CA ILE A 70 6.76 0.71 6.70
C ILE A 70 7.16 0.02 8.00
N LEU A 71 7.94 -1.06 7.94
CA LEU A 71 8.43 -1.77 9.14
C LEU A 71 9.28 -0.87 10.05
N LYS A 72 10.12 0.02 9.49
CA LYS A 72 10.87 1.00 10.30
C LYS A 72 9.97 2.03 10.97
N TYR A 73 8.88 2.44 10.32
CA TYR A 73 7.87 3.28 10.97
C TYR A 73 7.23 2.55 12.15
N LEU A 74 6.96 1.25 12.01
CA LEU A 74 6.36 0.43 13.08
C LEU A 74 7.28 0.25 14.29
N GLU A 75 8.59 0.19 14.08
CA GLU A 75 9.57 0.19 15.17
C GLU A 75 9.54 1.49 16.00
N SER A 76 9.01 2.59 15.46
CA SER A 76 9.01 3.90 16.10
C SER A 76 7.83 4.17 17.06
N GLY A 77 6.77 3.34 17.06
CA GLY A 77 5.63 3.47 17.98
C GLY A 77 4.26 3.34 17.31
N ASP A 78 3.22 3.97 17.87
CA ASP A 78 1.85 3.97 17.34
C ASP A 78 1.82 4.55 15.91
N VAL A 79 1.69 3.67 14.93
CA VAL A 79 1.63 4.02 13.52
C VAL A 79 0.17 4.11 13.07
N ASN A 80 -0.24 5.31 12.66
CA ASN A 80 -1.49 5.48 11.94
C ASN A 80 -1.27 5.19 10.45
N PRO A 81 -1.99 4.21 9.86
CA PRO A 81 -1.85 3.86 8.45
C PRO A 81 -2.01 5.05 7.49
N LYS A 82 -2.92 5.97 7.79
CA LYS A 82 -3.15 7.14 6.93
C LYS A 82 -1.99 8.12 6.95
N ASP A 83 -1.37 8.33 8.11
CA ASP A 83 -0.27 9.28 8.25
C ASP A 83 0.97 8.76 7.51
N VAL A 84 1.27 7.46 7.62
CA VAL A 84 2.35 6.83 6.84
C VAL A 84 2.10 6.94 5.35
N CYS A 85 0.89 6.61 4.91
CA CYS A 85 0.55 6.65 3.49
C CYS A 85 0.51 8.07 2.90
N HIS A 86 0.23 9.08 3.73
CA HIS A 86 0.40 10.49 3.37
C HIS A 86 1.86 10.90 3.25
N ASP A 87 2.72 10.46 4.18
CA ASP A 87 4.15 10.79 4.16
C ASP A 87 4.86 10.26 2.91
N ILE A 88 4.45 9.08 2.43
CA ILE A 88 4.96 8.48 1.18
C ILE A 88 4.16 8.89 -0.07
N ARG A 89 3.21 9.83 0.08
CA ARG A 89 2.41 10.44 -1.00
C ARG A 89 1.56 9.45 -1.82
N LEU A 90 1.12 8.37 -1.18
CA LEU A 90 0.14 7.45 -1.77
C LEU A 90 -1.29 7.85 -1.39
N CYS A 91 -1.42 8.51 -0.23
CA CYS A 91 -2.51 9.41 0.13
C CYS A 91 -1.98 10.87 0.07
#